data_AF-A0A835UI73-F1
#
_entry.id   AF-A0A835UI73-F1
#
_cell.length_a   1.000
_cell.length_b   1.000
_cell.length_c   1.000
_cell.angle_alpha   90.00
_cell.angle_beta   90.00
_cell.angle_gamma   90.00
#
_symmetry.space_group_name_H-M   'P 1'
#
loop_
_entity.id
_entity.type
_entity.pdbx_description
1 polymer ?
#
loop_
_entity_poly.entity_id
_entity_poly.type
_entity_poly.pdbx_seq_one_letter_code
_entity_poly.pdbx_strand_id
1 'polypeptide(L)'
;MLQGSTMLDFVTEESVVEILRCWTSFVSCTEKLICALEDISAASEFSRSVALLCRHGLSSVVEDHFLQYLEDTFMRKAVIKFWQQFEKYNFVQTSDFNDRNLIDQLQEILSKSLEDICFEKNYQEKCLLILVQAHHLYKDDITKGKPMIGMFESKLYSRYHMMVASVLLMTLPSHFSEVLRLYFKHQLDELNTMMVAKCNDGWACLRDSRDLNCNVPDEMSIDGMHPESSVSKENSLVKSIGRIVHDLRNLGFVALTEDAYASSIFQLLKAKVQSLAVDDYRTPVLQSIKDWILAVPLQFLHALLQYLGEPYDSSVSSSLKSPLALNPLSYPGLDAPCEGLVRWKLRLEYFTYETLQDLRIGKLFEIIVDYPDSSPAIEDLKQCLEYTGQHSKLVDSFISSLRYRLLTAGAATNDILHQYVSPSRHLER
;
A
#
# COMPACT_ATOMS: atom_id res chain seq x y z
N MET A 1 31.16 33.71 -15.98
CA MET A 1 31.87 34.96 -15.65
C MET A 1 31.52 35.34 -14.23
N LEU A 2 32.54 35.69 -13.45
CA LEU A 2 32.54 35.82 -12.00
C LEU A 2 31.60 36.92 -11.50
N GLN A 3 30.71 36.59 -10.57
CA GLN A 3 30.02 37.57 -9.71
C GLN A 3 29.90 37.08 -8.25
N GLY A 4 30.76 36.14 -7.84
CA GLY A 4 30.76 35.53 -6.50
C GLY A 4 31.88 36.01 -5.57
N SER A 5 32.65 37.04 -5.94
CA SER A 5 33.92 37.36 -5.29
C SER A 5 34.08 38.81 -4.83
N THR A 6 33.00 39.54 -4.57
CA THR A 6 33.05 40.98 -4.17
C THR A 6 32.29 41.32 -2.89
N MET A 7 31.75 40.35 -2.14
CA MET A 7 30.97 40.62 -0.91
C MET A 7 31.76 40.44 0.40
N LEU A 8 32.95 39.84 0.36
CA LEU A 8 33.80 39.63 1.55
C LEU A 8 34.75 40.79 1.87
N ASP A 9 34.90 41.76 0.96
CA ASP A 9 35.87 42.87 1.12
C ASP A 9 35.34 44.08 1.90
N PHE A 10 34.12 44.02 2.47
CA PHE A 10 33.51 45.09 3.27
C PHE A 10 32.98 44.64 4.64
N VAL A 11 33.52 43.55 5.20
CA VAL A 11 33.17 43.13 6.57
C VAL A 11 33.89 44.05 7.57
N THR A 12 33.23 45.11 8.02
CA THR A 12 33.70 45.95 9.11
C THR A 12 33.58 45.21 10.44
N GLU A 13 34.41 45.54 11.44
CA GLU A 13 34.36 44.93 12.78
C GLU A 13 32.95 45.09 13.42
N GLU A 14 32.27 46.20 13.14
CA GLU A 14 30.88 46.45 13.54
C GLU A 14 29.88 45.48 12.88
N SER A 15 30.08 45.15 11.60
CA SER A 15 29.23 44.16 10.89
C SER A 15 29.38 42.75 11.45
N VAL A 16 30.58 42.38 11.92
CA VAL A 16 30.80 41.07 12.58
C VAL A 16 30.04 40.99 13.91
N VAL A 17 30.09 42.04 14.71
CA VAL A 17 29.36 42.11 15.99
C VAL A 17 27.85 42.05 15.75
N GLU A 18 27.35 42.74 14.72
CA GLU A 18 25.94 42.69 14.35
C GLU A 18 25.52 41.28 13.87
N ILE A 19 26.31 40.63 13.01
CA ILE A 19 26.06 39.27 12.55
C ILE A 19 26.02 38.29 13.74
N LEU A 20 26.98 38.37 14.67
CA LEU A 20 27.03 37.50 15.84
C LEU A 20 25.81 37.69 16.74
N ARG A 21 25.38 38.94 16.97
CA ARG A 21 24.17 39.23 17.75
C ARG A 21 22.90 38.75 17.06
N CYS A 22 22.82 38.89 15.73
CA CYS A 22 21.67 38.39 14.97
C CYS A 22 21.66 36.86 14.94
N TRP A 23 22.81 36.21 14.86
CA TRP A 23 22.94 34.76 14.93
C TRP A 23 22.50 34.21 16.30
N THR A 24 22.94 34.81 17.40
CA THR A 24 22.50 34.38 18.75
C THR A 24 21.01 34.59 18.97
N SER A 25 20.44 35.71 18.49
CA SER A 25 18.99 35.94 18.50
C SER A 25 18.26 34.90 17.64
N PHE A 26 18.75 34.59 16.44
CA PHE A 26 18.21 33.55 15.56
C PHE A 26 18.18 32.18 16.24
N VAL A 27 19.29 31.74 16.85
CA VAL A 27 19.38 30.45 17.55
C VAL A 27 18.39 30.40 18.72
N SER A 28 18.34 31.45 19.56
CA SER A 28 17.41 31.50 20.69
C SER A 28 15.95 31.51 20.26
N CYS A 29 15.62 32.24 19.19
CA CYS A 29 14.27 32.25 18.63
C CYS A 29 13.91 30.90 17.99
N THR A 30 14.87 30.23 17.33
CA THR A 30 14.69 28.88 16.76
C THR A 30 14.35 27.87 17.84
N GLU A 31 15.09 27.90 18.95
CA GLU A 31 14.81 27.06 20.11
C GLU A 31 13.42 27.34 20.68
N LYS A 32 13.02 28.60 20.86
CA LYS A 32 11.66 28.93 21.32
C LYS A 32 10.59 28.47 20.35
N LEU A 33 10.77 28.69 19.05
CA LEU A 33 9.81 28.33 18.01
C LEU A 33 9.54 26.81 17.99
N ILE A 34 10.60 26.02 18.15
CA ILE A 34 10.55 24.56 17.97
C ILE A 34 10.34 23.83 19.32
N CYS A 35 10.77 24.41 20.45
CA CYS A 35 10.60 23.82 21.78
C CYS A 35 9.38 24.33 22.54
N ALA A 36 8.96 25.59 22.38
CA ALA A 36 7.78 26.11 23.06
C ALA A 36 6.51 25.64 22.35
N LEU A 37 5.51 25.23 23.14
CA LEU A 37 4.18 24.88 22.67
C LEU A 37 3.52 26.12 22.04
N GLU A 38 3.61 26.24 20.71
CA GLU A 38 2.83 27.19 19.90
C GLU A 38 3.03 28.68 20.23
N ASP A 39 4.14 29.06 20.86
CA ASP A 39 4.40 30.46 21.22
C ASP A 39 4.98 31.24 20.02
N ILE A 40 4.09 31.89 19.26
CA ILE A 40 4.41 32.72 18.10
C ILE A 40 5.09 34.05 18.50
N SER A 41 5.23 34.35 19.80
CA SER A 41 5.85 35.60 20.26
C SER A 41 7.26 35.80 19.70
N ALA A 42 8.02 34.71 19.50
CA ALA A 42 9.37 34.73 18.93
C ALA A 42 9.40 34.85 17.39
N ALA A 43 8.28 34.69 16.68
CA ALA A 43 8.27 34.62 15.22
C ALA A 43 8.65 35.95 14.53
N SER A 44 8.28 37.08 15.14
CA SER A 44 8.63 38.41 14.61
C SER A 44 10.13 38.72 14.75
N GLU A 45 10.72 38.39 15.90
CA GLU A 45 12.15 38.54 16.15
C GLU A 45 12.97 37.56 15.30
N PHE A 46 12.51 36.31 15.19
CA PHE A 46 13.06 35.30 14.28
C PHE A 46 13.11 35.82 12.85
N SER A 47 11.99 36.33 12.33
CA SER A 47 11.90 36.83 10.95
C SER A 47 12.85 37.99 10.69
N ARG A 48 12.99 38.91 11.66
CA ARG A 48 13.94 40.02 11.57
C ARG A 48 15.39 39.53 11.54
N SER A 49 15.74 38.57 12.40
CA SER A 49 17.10 38.01 12.46
C SER A 49 17.45 37.23 11.20
N VAL A 50 16.52 36.44 10.65
CA VAL A 50 16.69 35.76 9.36
C VAL A 50 16.91 36.76 8.22
N ALA A 51 16.08 37.81 8.11
CA ALA A 51 16.21 38.80 7.05
C ALA A 51 17.56 39.53 7.08
N LEU A 52 18.08 39.85 8.27
CA LEU A 52 19.41 40.45 8.44
C LEU A 52 20.54 39.48 8.06
N LEU A 53 20.47 38.22 8.50
CA LEU A 53 21.47 37.21 8.14
C LEU A 53 21.48 36.94 6.62
N CYS A 54 20.30 36.92 5.98
CA CYS A 54 20.19 36.81 4.53
C CYS A 54 20.80 38.01 3.79
N ARG A 55 20.69 39.24 4.32
CA ARG A 55 21.37 40.44 3.76
C ARG A 55 22.89 40.30 3.74
N HIS A 56 23.47 39.57 4.70
CA HIS A 56 24.90 39.28 4.74
C HIS A 56 25.31 38.04 3.92
N GLY A 57 24.38 37.45 3.14
CA GLY A 57 24.67 36.29 2.28
C GLY A 57 24.71 34.96 3.02
N LEU A 58 24.24 34.89 4.28
CA LEU A 58 24.27 33.67 5.11
C LEU A 58 23.00 32.81 4.97
N SER A 59 22.25 32.94 3.86
CA SER A 59 20.96 32.25 3.69
C SER A 59 21.09 30.72 3.77
N SER A 60 22.09 30.15 3.11
CA SER A 60 22.31 28.69 3.13
C SER A 60 22.65 28.18 4.54
N VAL A 61 23.42 28.96 5.32
CA VAL A 61 23.80 28.59 6.68
C VAL A 61 22.60 28.63 7.62
N VAL A 62 21.71 29.61 7.44
CA VAL A 62 20.44 29.70 8.17
C VAL A 62 19.54 28.50 7.85
N GLU A 63 19.38 28.18 6.55
CA GLU A 63 18.60 27.02 6.11
C GLU A 63 19.15 25.70 6.69
N ASP A 64 20.46 25.48 6.56
CA ASP A 64 21.10 24.24 6.99
C ASP A 64 21.05 24.08 8.51
N HIS A 65 21.31 25.15 9.26
CA HIS A 65 21.22 25.12 10.73
C HIS A 65 19.79 24.87 11.21
N PHE A 66 18.80 25.51 10.57
CA PHE A 66 17.40 25.31 10.92
C PHE A 66 16.94 23.88 10.65
N LEU A 67 17.30 23.32 9.48
CA LEU A 67 17.00 21.91 9.16
C LEU A 67 17.69 20.95 10.13
N GLN A 68 18.96 21.18 10.46
CA GLN A 68 19.67 20.35 11.45
C GLN A 68 19.00 20.39 12.83
N TYR A 69 18.52 21.57 13.26
CA TYR A 69 17.81 21.70 14.52
C TYR A 69 16.44 21.01 14.49
N LEU A 70 15.73 21.06 13.36
CA LEU A 70 14.49 20.29 13.15
C LEU A 70 14.75 18.79 13.19
N GLU A 71 15.82 18.30 12.55
CA GLU A 71 16.25 16.90 12.57
C GLU A 71 16.46 16.40 14.01
N ASP A 72 17.32 17.08 14.76
CA ASP A 72 17.65 16.75 16.15
C ASP A 72 16.41 16.75 17.04
N THR A 73 15.50 17.71 16.82
CA THR A 73 14.27 17.81 17.60
C THR A 73 13.29 16.72 17.23
N PHE A 74 13.11 16.44 15.94
CA PHE A 74 12.23 15.38 15.45
C PHE A 74 12.67 14.01 15.99
N MET A 75 13.98 13.75 15.95
CA MET A 75 14.59 12.56 16.55
C MET A 75 14.25 12.41 18.04
N ARG A 76 14.50 13.45 18.84
CA ARG A 76 14.32 13.40 20.30
C ARG A 76 12.85 13.38 20.73
N LYS A 77 11.98 14.15 20.08
CA LYS A 77 10.59 14.34 20.51
C LYS A 77 9.65 13.27 19.97
N ALA A 78 9.84 12.82 18.74
CA ALA A 78 8.89 11.96 18.02
C ALA A 78 9.47 10.58 17.67
N VAL A 79 10.60 10.50 16.96
CA VAL A 79 11.11 9.23 16.40
C VAL A 79 11.39 8.18 17.48
N ILE A 80 12.09 8.55 18.54
CA ILE A 80 12.39 7.62 19.66
C ILE A 80 11.10 7.12 20.31
N LYS A 81 10.14 8.03 20.57
CA LYS A 81 8.86 7.67 21.20
C LYS A 81 8.01 6.78 20.30
N PHE A 82 8.03 7.05 18.98
CA PHE A 82 7.33 6.27 17.97
C PHE A 82 7.84 4.83 17.97
N TRP A 83 9.14 4.61 17.87
CA TRP A 83 9.70 3.26 17.83
C TRP A 83 9.56 2.48 19.14
N GLN A 84 9.63 3.15 20.29
CA GLN A 84 9.41 2.52 21.60
C GLN A 84 8.04 1.85 21.72
N GLN A 85 7.01 2.32 21.01
CA GLN A 85 5.69 1.69 21.04
C GLN A 85 5.69 0.30 20.37
N PHE A 86 6.61 0.05 19.43
CA PHE A 86 6.66 -1.18 18.65
C PHE A 86 7.65 -2.23 19.19
N GLU A 87 8.51 -1.88 20.16
CA GLU A 87 9.50 -2.81 20.76
C GLU A 87 8.85 -4.08 21.33
N LYS A 88 7.60 -3.99 21.81
CA LYS A 88 6.84 -5.13 22.35
C LYS A 88 6.56 -6.21 21.29
N TYR A 89 6.57 -5.84 20.01
CA TYR A 89 6.30 -6.74 18.89
C TYR A 89 7.56 -7.40 18.33
N ASN A 90 8.73 -7.17 18.94
CA ASN A 90 10.02 -7.72 18.48
C ASN A 90 10.11 -9.25 18.58
N PHE A 91 9.34 -9.88 19.48
CA PHE A 91 9.44 -11.32 19.78
C PHE A 91 8.24 -12.15 19.33
N VAL A 92 7.22 -11.53 18.74
CA VAL A 92 5.96 -12.23 18.49
C VAL A 92 6.14 -13.10 17.25
N GLN A 93 6.14 -14.41 17.44
CA GLN A 93 6.15 -15.37 16.33
C GLN A 93 4.81 -15.31 15.61
N THR A 94 4.78 -15.59 14.31
CA THR A 94 3.55 -15.60 13.47
C THR A 94 2.43 -16.50 14.03
N SER A 95 2.73 -17.41 14.96
CA SER A 95 1.78 -18.29 15.66
C SER A 95 0.99 -17.61 16.80
N ASP A 96 1.52 -16.55 17.40
CA ASP A 96 0.92 -15.90 18.58
C ASP A 96 -0.13 -14.83 18.20
N PHE A 97 -0.24 -14.50 16.92
CA PHE A 97 -1.16 -13.49 16.38
C PHE A 97 -2.58 -14.00 16.04
N ASN A 98 -2.96 -15.20 16.50
CA ASN A 98 -4.36 -15.63 16.43
C ASN A 98 -5.23 -14.97 17.52
N ASP A 99 -4.64 -14.24 18.47
CA ASP A 99 -5.38 -13.48 19.48
C ASP A 99 -5.87 -12.14 18.91
N ARG A 100 -7.20 -12.03 18.70
CA ARG A 100 -7.85 -10.79 18.25
C ARG A 100 -7.49 -9.59 19.11
N ASN A 101 -7.28 -9.78 20.42
CA ASN A 101 -6.97 -8.66 21.32
C ASN A 101 -5.62 -8.02 21.00
N LEU A 102 -4.62 -8.81 20.57
CA LEU A 102 -3.31 -8.27 20.21
C LEU A 102 -3.37 -7.43 18.94
N ILE A 103 -4.26 -7.79 18.01
CA ILE A 103 -4.44 -7.09 16.75
C ILE A 103 -5.21 -5.79 16.94
N ASP A 104 -6.26 -5.81 17.76
CA ASP A 104 -7.00 -4.60 18.12
C ASP A 104 -6.08 -3.59 18.83
N GLN A 105 -5.25 -4.08 19.76
CA GLN A 105 -4.21 -3.27 20.40
C GLN A 105 -3.19 -2.73 19.39
N LEU A 106 -2.76 -3.57 18.43
CA LEU A 106 -1.82 -3.13 17.39
C LEU A 106 -2.42 -2.02 16.52
N GLN A 107 -3.69 -2.14 16.13
CA GLN A 107 -4.37 -1.13 15.34
C GLN A 107 -4.50 0.20 16.10
N GLU A 108 -4.83 0.16 17.39
CA GLU A 108 -4.90 1.35 18.23
C GLU A 108 -3.52 2.00 18.41
N ILE A 109 -2.50 1.20 18.73
CA ILE A 109 -1.12 1.66 18.89
C ILE A 109 -0.61 2.26 17.59
N LEU A 110 -0.81 1.60 16.45
CA LEU A 110 -0.36 2.10 15.15
C LEU A 110 -1.06 3.40 14.78
N SER A 111 -2.38 3.48 14.94
CA SER A 111 -3.15 4.71 14.64
C SER A 111 -2.67 5.88 15.50
N LYS A 112 -2.60 5.67 16.83
CA LYS A 112 -2.20 6.72 17.77
C LYS A 112 -0.75 7.16 17.57
N SER A 113 0.16 6.21 17.38
CA SER A 113 1.58 6.53 17.19
C SER A 113 1.82 7.29 15.87
N LEU A 114 1.08 6.95 14.81
CA LEU A 114 1.11 7.67 13.54
C LEU A 114 0.53 9.08 13.68
N GLU A 115 -0.60 9.23 14.36
CA GLU A 115 -1.19 10.54 14.65
C GLU A 115 -0.20 11.44 15.42
N ASP A 116 0.46 10.93 16.45
CA ASP A 116 1.43 11.66 17.27
C ASP A 116 2.65 12.13 16.46
N ILE A 117 3.24 11.25 15.64
CA ILE A 117 4.41 11.62 14.82
C ILE A 117 4.04 12.55 13.66
N CYS A 118 2.88 12.34 13.03
CA CYS A 118 2.37 13.22 11.99
C CYS A 118 2.02 14.60 12.56
N PHE A 119 1.51 14.67 13.79
CA PHE A 119 1.29 15.93 14.49
C PHE A 119 2.59 16.72 14.67
N GLU A 120 3.66 16.08 15.18
CA GLU A 120 4.96 16.75 15.33
C GLU A 120 5.55 17.17 13.97
N LYS A 121 5.46 16.31 12.95
CA LYS A 121 5.87 16.65 11.58
C LYS A 121 5.12 17.89 11.06
N ASN A 122 3.80 17.91 11.18
CA ASN A 122 2.97 19.03 10.74
C ASN A 122 3.29 20.31 11.52
N TYR A 123 3.62 20.20 12.81
CA TYR A 123 4.09 21.34 13.60
C TYR A 123 5.42 21.90 13.06
N GLN A 124 6.37 21.03 12.74
CA GLN A 124 7.64 21.44 12.13
C GLN A 124 7.46 22.04 10.73
N GLU A 125 6.51 21.55 9.94
CA GLU A 125 6.15 22.16 8.65
C GLU A 125 5.58 23.59 8.81
N LYS A 126 4.84 23.87 9.89
CA LYS A 126 4.41 25.24 10.24
C LYS A 126 5.61 26.11 10.64
N CYS A 127 6.58 25.57 11.38
CA CYS A 127 7.82 26.28 11.69
C CYS A 127 8.63 26.59 10.43
N LEU A 128 8.67 25.66 9.48
CA LEU A 128 9.31 25.84 8.18
C LEU A 128 8.64 26.93 7.36
N LEU A 129 7.30 27.02 7.41
CA LEU A 129 6.55 28.08 6.76
C LEU A 129 6.96 29.47 7.29
N ILE A 130 7.23 29.60 8.59
CA ILE A 130 7.70 30.86 9.19
C ILE A 130 9.09 31.24 8.65
N LEU A 131 9.99 30.26 8.45
CA LEU A 131 11.28 30.50 7.79
C LEU A 131 11.12 30.93 6.33
N VAL A 132 10.21 30.30 5.58
CA VAL A 132 9.89 30.68 4.20
C VAL A 132 9.36 32.12 4.17
N GLN A 133 8.43 32.48 5.05
CA GLN A 133 7.88 33.84 5.18
C GLN A 133 8.97 34.87 5.54
N ALA A 134 9.87 34.54 6.46
CA ALA A 134 11.00 35.41 6.81
C ALA A 134 11.95 35.65 5.62
N HIS A 135 12.22 34.60 4.83
CA HIS A 135 13.01 34.70 3.62
C HIS A 135 12.31 35.52 2.53
N HIS A 136 10.97 35.52 2.48
CA HIS A 136 10.19 36.36 1.57
C HIS A 136 10.30 37.85 1.91
N LEU A 137 10.17 38.23 3.18
CA LEU A 137 10.33 39.62 3.63
C LEU A 137 11.67 40.22 3.19
N TYR A 138 12.74 39.42 3.19
CA TYR A 138 14.05 39.82 2.67
C TYR A 138 14.06 40.05 1.14
N LYS A 139 13.40 39.17 0.38
CA LYS A 139 13.47 39.19 -1.09
C LYS A 139 12.59 40.29 -1.70
N ASP A 140 11.50 40.65 -1.04
CA ASP A 140 10.64 41.78 -1.42
C ASP A 140 11.33 43.14 -1.23
N ASP A 141 12.24 43.25 -0.26
CA ASP A 141 13.10 44.43 -0.06
C ASP A 141 14.10 44.63 -1.22
N ILE A 142 14.56 43.54 -1.85
CA ILE A 142 15.61 43.58 -2.89
C ILE A 142 15.03 43.58 -4.31
N THR A 143 13.91 42.90 -4.53
CA THR A 143 13.34 42.72 -5.87
C THR A 143 11.89 43.20 -5.94
N LYS A 144 11.69 44.43 -6.43
CA LYS A 144 10.38 44.85 -6.94
C LYS A 144 10.06 44.08 -8.23
N GLY A 145 9.60 42.84 -8.11
CA GLY A 145 8.89 42.09 -9.16
C GLY A 145 9.62 40.90 -9.80
N LYS A 146 9.29 39.68 -9.37
CA LYS A 146 8.83 38.52 -10.18
C LYS A 146 8.71 37.23 -9.34
N PRO A 147 7.85 36.26 -9.75
CA PRO A 147 7.46 35.11 -8.94
C PRO A 147 8.49 33.98 -9.07
N MET A 148 9.65 34.11 -8.42
CA MET A 148 10.56 32.98 -8.11
C MET A 148 10.21 32.36 -6.74
N ILE A 149 8.93 32.47 -6.36
CA ILE A 149 8.40 32.29 -5.00
C ILE A 149 8.19 30.80 -4.70
N GLY A 150 7.50 30.07 -5.59
CA GLY A 150 7.19 28.65 -5.38
C GLY A 150 8.41 27.72 -5.42
N MET A 151 9.49 28.09 -6.12
CA MET A 151 10.65 27.21 -6.30
C MET A 151 11.53 27.09 -5.04
N PHE A 152 11.59 28.15 -4.22
CA PHE A 152 12.34 28.14 -2.95
C PHE A 152 11.58 27.33 -1.89
N GLU A 153 10.29 27.63 -1.74
CA GLU A 153 9.38 26.89 -0.87
C GLU A 153 9.42 25.39 -1.21
N SER A 154 9.22 25.02 -2.48
CA SER A 154 9.26 23.61 -2.90
C SER A 154 10.60 22.93 -2.60
N LYS A 155 11.73 23.64 -2.77
CA LYS A 155 13.06 23.08 -2.49
C LYS A 155 13.25 22.83 -1.00
N LEU A 156 12.86 23.78 -0.15
CA LEU A 156 13.04 23.67 1.29
C LEU A 156 12.14 22.58 1.89
N TYR A 157 10.87 22.53 1.49
CA TYR A 157 9.95 21.44 1.87
C TYR A 157 10.45 20.07 1.39
N SER A 158 10.94 19.98 0.14
CA SER A 158 11.52 18.73 -0.37
C SER A 158 12.74 18.27 0.45
N ARG A 159 13.65 19.20 0.82
CA ARG A 159 14.78 18.88 1.72
C ARG A 159 14.31 18.39 3.08
N TYR A 160 13.32 19.06 3.67
CA TYR A 160 12.74 18.66 4.95
C TYR A 160 12.07 17.27 4.88
N HIS A 161 11.26 17.01 3.85
CA HIS A 161 10.61 15.72 3.66
C HIS A 161 11.61 14.58 3.46
N MET A 162 12.68 14.82 2.69
CA MET A 162 13.78 13.86 2.57
C MET A 162 14.48 13.60 3.90
N MET A 163 14.73 14.65 4.69
CA MET A 163 15.34 14.54 6.02
C MET A 163 14.46 13.70 6.97
N VAL A 164 13.16 13.97 7.03
CA VAL A 164 12.20 13.18 7.85
C VAL A 164 12.22 11.71 7.43
N ALA A 165 12.12 11.44 6.12
CA ALA A 165 12.16 10.08 5.60
C ALA A 165 13.50 9.38 5.88
N SER A 166 14.64 10.06 5.70
CA SER A 166 15.96 9.47 5.95
C SER A 166 16.17 9.13 7.41
N VAL A 167 15.77 10.03 8.32
CA VAL A 167 15.82 9.82 9.76
C VAL A 167 15.02 8.58 10.18
N LEU A 168 13.79 8.47 9.69
CA LEU A 168 12.92 7.34 10.00
C LEU A 168 13.43 6.02 9.41
N LEU A 169 13.90 6.04 8.17
CA LEU A 169 14.43 4.84 7.51
C LEU A 169 15.76 4.37 8.11
N MET A 170 16.63 5.29 8.55
CA MET A 170 17.89 4.93 9.22
C MET A 170 17.68 4.35 10.62
N THR A 171 16.58 4.72 11.28
CA THR A 171 16.21 4.23 12.62
C THR A 171 15.20 3.08 12.59
N LEU A 172 14.84 2.60 11.40
CA LEU A 172 13.80 1.60 11.18
C LEU A 172 14.11 0.28 11.90
N PRO A 173 13.28 -0.16 12.86
CA PRO A 173 13.43 -1.47 13.49
C PRO A 173 13.15 -2.61 12.50
N SER A 174 13.94 -3.69 12.57
CA SER A 174 13.83 -4.83 11.65
C SER A 174 12.47 -5.54 11.68
N HIS A 175 11.79 -5.53 12.83
CA HIS A 175 10.48 -6.15 13.01
C HIS A 175 9.31 -5.29 12.49
N PHE A 176 9.50 -4.00 12.23
CA PHE A 176 8.39 -3.12 11.84
C PHE A 176 7.75 -3.51 10.50
N SER A 177 8.55 -4.03 9.56
CA SER A 177 8.01 -4.57 8.29
C SER A 177 7.02 -5.72 8.52
N GLU A 178 7.30 -6.59 9.50
CA GLU A 178 6.40 -7.69 9.85
C GLU A 178 5.14 -7.17 10.55
N VAL A 179 5.28 -6.17 11.43
CA VAL A 179 4.15 -5.52 12.08
C VAL A 179 3.16 -4.96 11.05
N LEU A 180 3.66 -4.28 10.01
CA LEU A 180 2.81 -3.77 8.93
C LEU A 180 2.16 -4.91 8.12
N ARG A 181 2.92 -5.95 7.77
CA ARG A 181 2.36 -7.13 7.07
C ARG A 181 1.22 -7.77 7.85
N LEU A 182 1.37 -7.93 9.16
CA LEU A 182 0.35 -8.49 10.04
C LEU A 182 -0.88 -7.59 10.13
N TYR A 183 -0.68 -6.28 10.29
CA TYR A 183 -1.77 -5.31 10.26
C TYR A 183 -2.58 -5.44 8.96
N PHE A 184 -1.93 -5.31 7.79
CA PHE A 184 -2.63 -5.38 6.51
C PHE A 184 -3.27 -6.74 6.25
N LYS A 185 -2.63 -7.83 6.70
CA LYS A 185 -3.19 -9.18 6.59
C LYS A 185 -4.54 -9.26 7.32
N HIS A 186 -4.60 -8.84 8.59
CA HIS A 186 -5.84 -8.89 9.35
C HIS A 186 -6.93 -7.98 8.75
N GLN A 187 -6.57 -6.76 8.35
CA GLN A 187 -7.54 -5.83 7.77
C GLN A 187 -8.15 -6.37 6.46
N LEU A 188 -7.34 -7.03 5.62
CA LEU A 188 -7.81 -7.66 4.39
C LEU A 188 -8.60 -8.94 4.63
N ASP A 189 -8.24 -9.74 5.65
CA ASP A 189 -9.02 -10.89 6.07
C ASP A 189 -10.41 -10.44 6.57
N GLU A 190 -10.48 -9.39 7.38
CA GLU A 190 -11.74 -8.79 7.84
C GLU A 190 -12.58 -8.29 6.66
N LEU A 191 -11.98 -7.55 5.73
CA LEU A 191 -12.65 -7.08 4.51
C LEU A 191 -13.19 -8.24 3.67
N ASN A 192 -12.42 -9.32 3.53
CA ASN A 192 -12.85 -10.52 2.82
C ASN A 192 -14.04 -11.20 3.53
N THR A 193 -14.06 -11.29 4.86
CA THR A 193 -15.21 -11.84 5.60
C THR A 193 -16.49 -11.01 5.42
N MET A 194 -16.36 -9.68 5.41
CA MET A 194 -17.50 -8.78 5.15
C MET A 194 -18.07 -8.98 3.73
N MET A 195 -17.19 -9.16 2.74
CA MET A 195 -17.59 -9.41 1.35
C MET A 195 -18.26 -10.77 1.16
N VAL A 196 -17.76 -11.81 1.81
CA VAL A 196 -18.39 -13.15 1.77
C VAL A 196 -19.78 -13.13 2.40
N ALA A 197 -19.97 -12.39 3.51
CA ALA A 197 -21.29 -12.24 4.13
C ALA A 197 -22.32 -11.61 3.17
N LYS A 198 -21.90 -10.62 2.38
CA LYS A 198 -22.75 -9.96 1.38
C LYS A 198 -23.19 -10.90 0.24
N CYS A 199 -22.31 -11.80 -0.22
CA CYS A 199 -22.65 -12.77 -1.25
C CYS A 199 -23.68 -13.81 -0.76
N ASN A 200 -23.65 -14.19 0.52
CA ASN A 200 -24.60 -15.15 1.08
C ASN A 200 -26.00 -14.56 1.29
N ASP A 201 -26.11 -13.29 1.71
CA ASP A 201 -27.40 -12.61 1.87
C ASP A 201 -28.09 -12.32 0.51
N GLY A 202 -27.32 -12.27 -0.58
CA GLY A 202 -27.85 -12.03 -1.94
C GLY A 202 -28.48 -13.26 -2.61
N TRP A 203 -28.19 -14.49 -2.17
CA TRP A 203 -28.68 -15.70 -2.82
C TRP A 203 -30.06 -16.18 -2.36
N ALA A 204 -30.66 -15.57 -1.33
CA ALA A 204 -32.01 -15.90 -0.92
C ALA A 204 -33.12 -15.35 -1.87
N CYS A 205 -32.80 -14.38 -2.74
CA CYS A 205 -33.82 -13.69 -3.55
C CYS A 205 -33.99 -14.18 -5.01
N LEU A 206 -33.25 -15.20 -5.47
CA LEU A 206 -33.29 -15.61 -6.89
C LEU A 206 -33.63 -17.10 -7.13
N ARG A 207 -34.35 -17.72 -6.20
CA ARG A 207 -35.06 -18.99 -6.43
C ARG A 207 -36.47 -18.95 -5.84
N ASP A 208 -37.36 -18.19 -6.46
CA ASP A 208 -38.76 -18.58 -6.61
C ASP A 208 -39.47 -17.57 -7.51
N SER A 209 -39.38 -17.83 -8.82
CA SER A 209 -40.25 -17.18 -9.81
C SER A 209 -40.76 -18.23 -10.79
N ARG A 210 -41.47 -19.21 -10.24
CA ARG A 210 -42.47 -20.01 -10.94
C ARG A 210 -43.65 -20.20 -9.99
N ASP A 211 -44.59 -19.28 -10.03
CA ASP A 211 -46.01 -19.56 -10.30
C ASP A 211 -46.85 -18.27 -10.17
N LEU A 212 -47.76 -18.11 -11.13
CA LEU A 212 -48.67 -16.97 -11.26
C LEU A 212 -49.96 -17.18 -10.43
N ASN A 213 -50.53 -16.05 -9.98
CA ASN A 213 -51.89 -15.80 -9.45
C ASN A 213 -52.17 -16.29 -8.00
N CYS A 214 -52.81 -15.52 -7.11
CA CYS A 214 -53.90 -14.56 -7.29
C CYS A 214 -54.10 -13.61 -6.09
N ASN A 215 -54.47 -12.36 -6.41
CA ASN A 215 -55.48 -11.47 -5.80
C ASN A 215 -55.48 -11.05 -4.30
N VAL A 216 -55.31 -9.72 -4.16
CA VAL A 216 -55.99 -8.74 -3.28
C VAL A 216 -55.39 -8.47 -1.88
N PRO A 217 -55.32 -7.19 -1.46
CA PRO A 217 -54.41 -6.68 -0.44
C PRO A 217 -55.08 -6.53 0.93
N ASP A 218 -54.34 -6.74 2.01
CA ASP A 218 -54.57 -5.98 3.24
C ASP A 218 -53.39 -6.02 4.21
N GLU A 219 -53.15 -4.82 4.76
CA GLU A 219 -52.62 -4.47 6.07
C GLU A 219 -51.26 -4.99 6.60
N MET A 220 -50.39 -3.99 6.83
CA MET A 220 -49.49 -3.83 7.98
C MET A 220 -48.47 -4.94 8.27
N SER A 221 -47.25 -4.71 7.80
CA SER A 221 -46.04 -4.88 8.61
C SER A 221 -44.95 -3.97 8.05
N ILE A 222 -44.70 -2.85 8.74
CA ILE A 222 -43.45 -2.10 8.62
C ILE A 222 -42.43 -2.86 9.47
N ASP A 223 -41.64 -3.70 8.83
CA ASP A 223 -40.30 -4.03 9.33
C ASP A 223 -39.34 -4.00 8.15
N GLY A 224 -38.99 -2.78 7.75
CA GLY A 224 -37.88 -2.55 6.85
C GLY A 224 -36.59 -2.73 7.63
N MET A 225 -36.09 -3.97 7.70
CA MET A 225 -34.73 -4.18 8.19
C MET A 225 -33.75 -3.69 7.10
N HIS A 226 -33.20 -2.50 7.33
CA HIS A 226 -32.28 -1.81 6.41
C HIS A 226 -30.99 -2.62 6.15
N PRO A 227 -30.54 -2.77 4.88
CA PRO A 227 -29.20 -3.26 4.53
C PRO A 227 -28.04 -2.30 4.87
N GLU A 228 -28.32 -1.16 5.52
CA GLU A 228 -27.38 -0.03 5.66
C GLU A 228 -26.23 -0.29 6.65
N SER A 229 -26.32 -1.32 7.49
CA SER A 229 -25.33 -1.54 8.56
C SER A 229 -24.02 -2.19 8.10
N SER A 230 -24.02 -2.98 7.02
CA SER A 230 -22.83 -3.71 6.51
C SER A 230 -21.96 -2.84 5.59
N VAL A 231 -22.58 -2.11 4.66
CA VAL A 231 -21.89 -1.19 3.74
C VAL A 231 -21.26 -0.01 4.48
N SER A 232 -21.88 0.45 5.56
CA SER A 232 -21.33 1.51 6.43
C SER A 232 -20.01 1.07 7.10
N LYS A 233 -19.94 -0.19 7.55
CA LYS A 233 -18.73 -0.75 8.20
C LYS A 233 -17.58 -0.95 7.21
N GLU A 234 -17.85 -1.48 6.02
CA GLU A 234 -16.84 -1.64 4.95
C GLU A 234 -16.20 -0.29 4.60
N ASN A 235 -17.03 0.74 4.39
CA ASN A 235 -16.54 2.08 4.11
C ASN A 235 -15.73 2.67 5.28
N SER A 236 -16.05 2.33 6.52
CA SER A 236 -15.29 2.78 7.69
C SER A 236 -13.92 2.11 7.79
N LEU A 237 -13.84 0.82 7.47
CA LEU A 237 -12.60 0.03 7.49
C LEU A 237 -11.65 0.50 6.38
N VAL A 238 -12.15 0.67 5.16
CA VAL A 238 -11.32 1.17 4.05
C VAL A 238 -10.82 2.58 4.33
N LYS A 239 -11.62 3.43 4.98
CA LYS A 239 -11.17 4.78 5.41
C LYS A 239 -10.12 4.72 6.52
N SER A 240 -10.21 3.79 7.48
CA SER A 240 -9.20 3.65 8.52
C SER A 240 -7.88 3.16 7.94
N ILE A 241 -7.92 2.15 7.05
CA ILE A 241 -6.74 1.68 6.32
C ILE A 241 -6.17 2.80 5.45
N GLY A 242 -7.02 3.54 4.74
CA GLY A 242 -6.63 4.68 3.91
C GLY A 242 -5.89 5.75 4.70
N ARG A 243 -6.36 6.09 5.90
CA ARG A 243 -5.68 7.03 6.81
C ARG A 243 -4.28 6.53 7.18
N ILE A 244 -4.16 5.27 7.61
CA ILE A 244 -2.85 4.69 7.97
C ILE A 244 -1.89 4.68 6.78
N VAL A 245 -2.36 4.30 5.59
CA VAL A 245 -1.54 4.31 4.37
C VAL A 245 -1.12 5.74 4.02
N HIS A 246 -2.02 6.72 4.16
CA HIS A 246 -1.71 8.12 3.93
C HIS A 246 -0.62 8.62 4.89
N ASP A 247 -0.77 8.36 6.19
CA ASP A 247 0.19 8.78 7.22
C ASP A 247 1.56 8.12 7.02
N LEU A 248 1.59 6.81 6.72
CA LEU A 248 2.83 6.11 6.40
C LEU A 248 3.51 6.67 5.14
N ARG A 249 2.74 6.95 4.07
CA ARG A 249 3.27 7.58 2.86
C ARG A 249 3.79 8.99 3.15
N ASN A 250 3.09 9.77 3.97
CA ASN A 250 3.50 11.11 4.39
C ASN A 250 4.81 11.12 5.19
N LEU A 251 5.13 10.02 5.89
CA LEU A 251 6.38 9.85 6.63
C LEU A 251 7.53 9.30 5.76
N GLY A 252 7.28 8.97 4.50
CA GLY A 252 8.27 8.42 3.57
C GLY A 252 8.30 6.89 3.48
N PHE A 253 7.37 6.18 4.13
CA PHE A 253 7.28 4.71 4.09
C PHE A 253 6.50 4.17 2.88
N VAL A 254 6.60 4.83 1.71
CA VAL A 254 5.84 4.46 0.51
C VAL A 254 6.10 3.00 0.14
N ALA A 255 7.35 2.64 -0.18
CA ALA A 255 7.70 1.29 -0.61
C ALA A 255 7.37 0.21 0.45
N LEU A 256 7.58 0.53 1.74
CA LEU A 256 7.32 -0.40 2.84
C LEU A 256 5.82 -0.70 2.99
N THR A 257 4.99 0.34 2.84
CA THR A 257 3.53 0.21 2.92
C THR A 257 3.00 -0.55 1.71
N GLU A 258 3.52 -0.24 0.52
CA GLU A 258 3.15 -0.92 -0.72
C GLU A 258 3.49 -2.41 -0.70
N ASP A 259 4.69 -2.75 -0.24
CA ASP A 259 5.11 -4.14 -0.04
C ASP A 259 4.21 -4.87 0.97
N ALA A 260 3.89 -4.21 2.09
CA ALA A 260 3.10 -4.83 3.15
C ALA A 260 1.68 -5.20 2.70
N TYR A 261 0.92 -4.27 2.10
CA TYR A 261 -0.42 -4.61 1.61
C TYR A 261 -0.35 -5.53 0.37
N ALA A 262 0.67 -5.40 -0.49
CA ALA A 262 0.87 -6.29 -1.64
C ALA A 262 1.03 -7.74 -1.19
N SER A 263 1.96 -7.98 -0.26
CA SER A 263 2.22 -9.28 0.33
C SER A 263 0.93 -9.88 0.91
N SER A 264 0.16 -9.08 1.66
CA SER A 264 -1.10 -9.54 2.25
C SER A 264 -2.16 -9.90 1.21
N ILE A 265 -2.29 -9.12 0.12
CA ILE A 265 -3.18 -9.45 -1.00
C ILE A 265 -2.77 -10.77 -1.66
N PHE A 266 -1.48 -10.96 -1.95
CA PHE A 266 -0.98 -12.20 -2.57
C PHE A 266 -1.15 -13.41 -1.65
N GLN A 267 -0.93 -13.25 -0.34
CA GLN A 267 -1.17 -14.31 0.65
C GLN A 267 -2.65 -14.70 0.70
N LEU A 268 -3.56 -13.71 0.73
CA LEU A 268 -4.99 -13.95 0.73
C LEU A 268 -5.44 -14.65 -0.56
N LEU A 269 -4.93 -14.21 -1.71
CA LEU A 269 -5.19 -14.85 -3.00
C LEU A 269 -4.68 -16.29 -3.02
N LYS A 270 -3.47 -16.55 -2.52
CA LYS A 270 -2.92 -17.91 -2.41
C LYS A 270 -3.80 -18.80 -1.55
N ALA A 271 -4.24 -18.32 -0.38
CA ALA A 271 -5.14 -19.05 0.50
C ALA A 271 -6.50 -19.31 -0.18
N LYS A 272 -7.03 -18.33 -0.93
CA LYS A 272 -8.28 -18.49 -1.71
C LYS A 272 -8.14 -19.56 -2.79
N VAL A 273 -7.07 -19.52 -3.58
CA VAL A 273 -6.77 -20.53 -4.60
C VAL A 273 -6.68 -21.92 -3.97
N GLN A 274 -5.94 -22.06 -2.86
CA GLN A 274 -5.84 -23.32 -2.14
C GLN A 274 -7.20 -23.79 -1.62
N SER A 275 -8.01 -22.91 -1.01
CA SER A 275 -9.32 -23.29 -0.47
C SER A 275 -10.29 -23.82 -1.53
N LEU A 276 -10.24 -23.29 -2.76
CA LEU A 276 -11.10 -23.73 -3.87
C LEU A 276 -10.53 -24.94 -4.62
N ALA A 277 -9.21 -25.10 -4.65
CA ALA A 277 -8.55 -26.12 -5.46
C ALA A 277 -8.22 -27.42 -4.70
N VAL A 278 -8.50 -27.52 -3.39
CA VAL A 278 -8.19 -28.72 -2.60
C VAL A 278 -9.14 -29.86 -2.95
N ASP A 279 -8.57 -30.93 -3.53
CA ASP A 279 -9.13 -32.27 -3.74
C ASP A 279 -10.55 -32.37 -4.36
N ASP A 280 -11.10 -31.28 -4.87
CA ASP A 280 -12.24 -31.26 -5.79
C ASP A 280 -11.75 -30.87 -7.20
N TYR A 281 -11.94 -31.79 -8.14
CA TYR A 281 -11.57 -31.65 -9.55
C TYR A 281 -12.79 -31.53 -10.48
N ARG A 282 -14.00 -31.60 -9.92
CA ARG A 282 -15.26 -31.67 -10.67
C ARG A 282 -15.81 -30.29 -11.05
N THR A 283 -15.25 -29.23 -10.48
CA THR A 283 -15.71 -27.86 -10.71
C THR A 283 -14.57 -27.00 -11.26
N PRO A 284 -14.83 -26.13 -12.25
CA PRO A 284 -13.84 -25.15 -12.70
C PRO A 284 -13.70 -24.05 -11.64
N VAL A 285 -12.48 -23.77 -11.22
CA VAL A 285 -12.20 -22.82 -10.12
C VAL A 285 -11.73 -21.47 -10.63
N LEU A 286 -11.18 -21.41 -11.85
CA LEU A 286 -10.51 -20.22 -12.35
C LEU A 286 -11.44 -19.00 -12.48
N GLN A 287 -12.66 -19.19 -12.99
CA GLN A 287 -13.61 -18.07 -13.12
C GLN A 287 -14.04 -17.53 -11.75
N SER A 288 -14.26 -18.43 -10.77
CA SER A 288 -14.59 -18.04 -9.40
C SER A 288 -13.48 -17.20 -8.76
N ILE A 289 -12.22 -17.56 -8.99
CA ILE A 289 -11.07 -16.80 -8.49
C ILE A 289 -10.98 -15.44 -9.18
N LYS A 290 -11.21 -15.35 -10.49
CA LYS A 290 -11.23 -14.08 -11.24
C LYS A 290 -12.30 -13.13 -10.73
N ASP A 291 -13.51 -13.63 -10.51
CA ASP A 291 -14.62 -12.84 -9.98
C ASP A 291 -14.30 -12.35 -8.56
N TRP A 292 -13.65 -13.20 -7.74
CA TRP A 292 -13.18 -12.81 -6.41
C TRP A 292 -12.07 -11.74 -6.45
N ILE A 293 -11.12 -11.79 -7.40
CA ILE A 293 -10.10 -10.76 -7.59
C ILE A 293 -10.74 -9.38 -7.84
N LEU A 294 -11.79 -9.35 -8.67
CA LEU A 294 -12.53 -8.12 -8.95
C LEU A 294 -13.25 -7.61 -7.70
N ALA A 295 -13.91 -8.51 -6.96
CA ALA A 295 -14.76 -8.15 -5.82
C ALA A 295 -13.97 -7.71 -4.58
N VAL A 296 -12.80 -8.30 -4.31
CA VAL A 296 -12.08 -8.09 -3.04
C VAL A 296 -10.80 -7.26 -3.26
N PRO A 297 -9.69 -7.80 -3.80
CA PRO A 297 -8.45 -7.03 -4.01
C PRO A 297 -8.61 -5.75 -4.83
N LEU A 298 -9.28 -5.81 -5.99
CA LEU A 298 -9.35 -4.63 -6.87
C LEU A 298 -10.29 -3.55 -6.33
N GLN A 299 -11.40 -3.94 -5.70
CA GLN A 299 -12.28 -2.98 -5.05
C GLN A 299 -11.56 -2.28 -3.88
N PHE A 300 -10.82 -3.05 -3.06
CA PHE A 300 -9.97 -2.48 -2.00
C PHE A 300 -8.94 -1.49 -2.57
N LEU A 301 -8.18 -1.89 -3.59
CA LEU A 301 -7.16 -1.03 -4.21
C LEU A 301 -7.78 0.23 -4.82
N HIS A 302 -8.92 0.11 -5.50
CA HIS A 302 -9.63 1.26 -6.07
C HIS A 302 -10.05 2.25 -4.97
N ALA A 303 -10.68 1.75 -3.90
CA ALA A 303 -11.13 2.60 -2.81
C ALA A 303 -9.97 3.22 -2.02
N LEU A 304 -8.85 2.50 -1.87
CA LEU A 304 -7.62 3.03 -1.29
C LEU A 304 -7.04 4.16 -2.14
N LEU A 305 -6.91 3.96 -3.45
CA LEU A 305 -6.41 5.00 -4.37
C LEU A 305 -7.32 6.23 -4.41
N GLN A 306 -8.64 6.02 -4.37
CA GLN A 306 -9.61 7.10 -4.29
C GLN A 306 -9.45 7.91 -3.00
N TYR A 307 -9.17 7.25 -1.87
CA TYR A 307 -8.90 7.92 -0.60
C TYR A 307 -7.61 8.74 -0.65
N LEU A 308 -6.55 8.18 -1.25
CA LEU A 308 -5.24 8.83 -1.34
C LEU A 308 -5.21 10.02 -2.31
N GLY A 309 -6.28 10.23 -3.07
CA GLY A 309 -6.42 11.37 -3.96
C GLY A 309 -5.43 11.36 -5.12
N GLU A 310 -4.91 10.20 -5.51
CA GLU A 310 -4.08 10.10 -6.71
C GLU A 310 -4.93 10.57 -7.90
N PRO A 311 -4.50 11.64 -8.61
CA PRO A 311 -5.28 12.17 -9.70
C PRO A 311 -5.45 11.07 -10.74
N TYR A 312 -6.67 10.96 -11.26
CA TYR A 312 -6.93 10.28 -12.52
C TYR A 312 -6.05 10.96 -13.58
N ASP A 313 -4.82 10.47 -13.76
CA ASP A 313 -3.90 10.92 -14.80
C ASP A 313 -4.47 10.50 -16.15
N SER A 314 -5.42 11.30 -16.57
CA SER A 314 -6.12 11.26 -17.84
C SER A 314 -5.60 12.39 -18.72
N SER A 315 -4.30 12.76 -18.64
CA SER A 315 -3.63 13.55 -19.69
C SER A 315 -2.18 13.92 -19.38
N VAL A 316 -1.24 12.96 -19.48
CA VAL A 316 0.03 13.21 -20.18
C VAL A 316 0.41 11.93 -20.93
N SER A 317 0.33 12.01 -22.26
CA SER A 317 0.66 10.94 -23.19
C SER A 317 2.16 10.78 -23.45
N SER A 318 2.56 9.55 -23.78
CA SER A 318 3.77 9.11 -24.51
C SER A 318 5.08 9.11 -23.71
N SER A 319 5.91 8.06 -23.70
CA SER A 319 6.22 7.09 -24.75
C SER A 319 6.88 5.84 -24.15
N LEU A 320 6.11 4.79 -23.86
CA LEU A 320 6.52 3.38 -23.74
C LEU A 320 5.26 2.60 -23.34
N LYS A 321 4.38 2.34 -24.31
CA LYS A 321 3.31 1.37 -24.10
C LYS A 321 3.97 0.02 -23.88
N SER A 322 3.86 -0.48 -22.65
CA SER A 322 4.33 -1.82 -22.30
C SER A 322 3.65 -2.85 -23.20
N PRO A 323 4.38 -3.85 -23.72
CA PRO A 323 3.81 -4.92 -24.55
C PRO A 323 2.80 -5.81 -23.80
N LEU A 324 2.66 -5.65 -22.48
CA LEU A 324 1.70 -6.36 -21.63
C LEU A 324 0.33 -5.67 -21.52
N ALA A 325 0.19 -4.45 -22.03
CA ALA A 325 -1.09 -3.72 -22.02
C ALA A 325 -1.81 -3.88 -23.36
N LEU A 326 -2.30 -5.09 -23.66
CA LEU A 326 -3.20 -5.32 -24.78
C LEU A 326 -4.66 -5.32 -24.28
N ASN A 327 -5.41 -4.34 -24.79
CA ASN A 327 -6.84 -4.04 -24.61
C ASN A 327 -7.33 -3.57 -23.22
N PRO A 328 -7.79 -2.31 -23.09
CA PRO A 328 -8.69 -1.95 -22.00
C PRO A 328 -10.05 -2.64 -22.27
N LEU A 329 -10.30 -3.74 -21.59
CA LEU A 329 -11.65 -4.31 -21.49
C LEU A 329 -12.53 -3.28 -20.76
N SER A 330 -13.54 -2.76 -21.45
CA SER A 330 -14.49 -1.80 -20.87
C SER A 330 -15.41 -2.55 -19.90
N TYR A 331 -15.43 -2.10 -18.64
CA TYR A 331 -16.29 -2.63 -17.59
C TYR A 331 -17.65 -1.91 -17.60
N PRO A 332 -18.77 -2.60 -17.35
CA PRO A 332 -20.04 -1.93 -17.05
C PRO A 332 -19.95 -1.26 -15.67
N GLY A 333 -19.94 0.08 -15.63
CA GLY A 333 -20.15 0.85 -14.38
C GLY A 333 -18.92 1.43 -13.68
N LEU A 334 -17.71 1.33 -14.24
CA LEU A 334 -16.53 2.08 -13.78
C LEU A 334 -16.04 3.00 -14.90
N ASP A 335 -15.82 4.29 -14.58
CA ASP A 335 -15.00 5.18 -15.40
C ASP A 335 -13.64 4.51 -15.65
N ALA A 336 -13.03 4.76 -16.83
CA ALA A 336 -11.87 4.01 -17.32
C ALA A 336 -10.82 3.72 -16.22
N PRO A 337 -10.51 2.44 -15.92
CA PRO A 337 -9.67 2.08 -14.77
C PRO A 337 -8.26 2.64 -14.92
N CYS A 338 -7.68 3.16 -13.84
CA CYS A 338 -6.33 3.70 -13.86
C CYS A 338 -5.31 2.62 -14.29
N GLU A 339 -4.24 3.03 -14.96
CA GLU A 339 -3.23 2.11 -15.51
C GLU A 339 -2.61 1.22 -14.40
N GLY A 340 -2.50 1.76 -13.17
CA GLY A 340 -2.06 1.02 -11.99
C GLY A 340 -3.00 -0.14 -11.64
N LEU A 341 -4.32 0.06 -11.65
CA LEU A 341 -5.30 -0.98 -11.33
C LEU A 341 -5.31 -2.10 -12.38
N VAL A 342 -5.12 -1.75 -13.65
CA VAL A 342 -4.96 -2.74 -14.75
C VAL A 342 -3.70 -3.60 -14.52
N ARG A 343 -2.57 -2.98 -14.16
CA ARG A 343 -1.34 -3.72 -13.83
C ARG A 343 -1.53 -4.64 -12.64
N TRP A 344 -2.24 -4.19 -11.59
CA TRP A 344 -2.57 -5.01 -10.43
C TRP A 344 -3.41 -6.22 -10.82
N LYS A 345 -4.46 -6.02 -11.61
CA LYS A 345 -5.29 -7.12 -12.13
C LYS A 345 -4.43 -8.17 -12.86
N LEU A 346 -3.60 -7.74 -13.81
CA LEU A 346 -2.75 -8.65 -14.58
C LEU A 346 -1.78 -9.45 -13.70
N ARG A 347 -1.19 -8.81 -12.67
CA ARG A 347 -0.30 -9.47 -11.71
C ARG A 347 -1.03 -10.51 -10.87
N LEU A 348 -2.24 -10.18 -10.39
CA LEU A 348 -3.07 -11.10 -9.59
C LEU A 348 -3.58 -12.28 -10.43
N GLU A 349 -3.97 -12.03 -11.68
CA GLU A 349 -4.34 -13.09 -12.62
C GLU A 349 -3.15 -14.01 -12.91
N TYR A 350 -1.99 -13.47 -13.27
CA TYR A 350 -0.79 -14.29 -13.51
C TYR A 350 -0.41 -15.13 -12.28
N PHE A 351 -0.43 -14.53 -11.09
CA PHE A 351 -0.16 -15.26 -9.84
C PHE A 351 -1.17 -16.38 -9.57
N THR A 352 -2.44 -16.16 -9.92
CA THR A 352 -3.50 -17.18 -9.85
C THR A 352 -3.18 -18.35 -10.77
N TYR A 353 -2.85 -18.07 -12.03
CA TYR A 353 -2.50 -19.08 -13.01
C TYR A 353 -1.30 -19.91 -12.56
N GLU A 354 -0.23 -19.25 -12.11
CA GLU A 354 0.98 -19.94 -11.61
C GLU A 354 0.67 -20.80 -10.36
N THR A 355 -0.06 -20.26 -9.40
CA THR A 355 -0.39 -20.97 -8.15
C THR A 355 -1.31 -22.18 -8.41
N LEU A 356 -2.36 -21.99 -9.22
CA LEU A 356 -3.30 -23.07 -9.54
C LEU A 356 -2.62 -24.17 -10.35
N GLN A 357 -1.80 -23.79 -11.34
CA GLN A 357 -1.00 -24.72 -12.12
C GLN A 357 -0.10 -25.58 -11.22
N ASP A 358 0.61 -24.97 -10.28
CA ASP A 358 1.51 -25.70 -9.38
C ASP A 358 0.76 -26.71 -8.50
N LEU A 359 -0.41 -26.34 -8.00
CA LEU A 359 -1.28 -27.25 -7.25
C LEU A 359 -1.76 -28.42 -8.13
N ARG A 360 -2.21 -28.14 -9.36
CA ARG A 360 -2.73 -29.15 -10.29
C ARG A 360 -1.64 -30.07 -10.83
N ILE A 361 -0.45 -29.55 -11.15
CA ILE A 361 0.72 -30.37 -11.53
C ILE A 361 1.09 -31.33 -10.39
N GLY A 362 1.13 -30.82 -9.14
CA GLY A 362 1.44 -31.64 -7.97
C GLY A 362 0.44 -32.78 -7.70
N LYS A 363 -0.78 -32.67 -8.23
CA LYS A 363 -1.89 -33.64 -8.09
C LYS A 363 -2.32 -34.25 -9.42
N LEU A 364 -1.50 -34.13 -10.47
CA LEU A 364 -1.90 -34.48 -11.83
C LEU A 364 -2.27 -35.96 -11.99
N PHE A 365 -1.61 -36.83 -11.24
CA PHE A 365 -1.91 -38.26 -11.25
C PHE A 365 -3.31 -38.54 -10.68
N GLU A 366 -3.66 -37.95 -9.53
CA GLU A 366 -4.99 -38.04 -8.90
C GLU A 366 -6.06 -37.52 -9.87
N ILE A 367 -5.80 -36.37 -10.50
CA ILE A 367 -6.68 -35.79 -11.52
C ILE A 367 -6.91 -36.77 -12.68
N ILE A 368 -5.87 -37.44 -13.18
CA ILE A 368 -6.00 -38.42 -14.27
C ILE A 368 -6.79 -39.66 -13.83
N VAL A 369 -6.61 -40.12 -12.59
CA VAL A 369 -7.37 -41.25 -12.05
C VAL A 369 -8.86 -40.94 -11.97
N ASP A 370 -9.22 -39.72 -11.59
CA ASP A 370 -10.60 -39.27 -11.42
C ASP A 370 -11.30 -38.89 -12.74
N TYR A 371 -10.65 -39.08 -13.89
CA TYR A 371 -11.24 -38.80 -15.20
C TYR A 371 -12.35 -39.83 -15.54
N PRO A 372 -13.52 -39.43 -16.10
CA PRO A 372 -13.86 -38.15 -16.73
C PRO A 372 -14.39 -37.04 -15.80
N ASP A 373 -14.65 -37.36 -14.54
CA ASP A 373 -15.24 -36.41 -13.58
C ASP A 373 -14.31 -35.20 -13.34
N SER A 374 -13.00 -35.40 -13.46
CA SER A 374 -11.97 -34.37 -13.31
C SER A 374 -11.70 -33.50 -14.55
N SER A 375 -12.51 -33.64 -15.62
CA SER A 375 -12.31 -32.86 -16.85
C SER A 375 -12.23 -31.34 -16.67
N PRO A 376 -12.98 -30.68 -15.75
CA PRO A 376 -12.84 -29.24 -15.52
C PRO A 376 -11.46 -28.84 -14.99
N ALA A 377 -10.84 -29.66 -14.14
CA ALA A 377 -9.50 -29.40 -13.62
C ALA A 377 -8.41 -29.49 -14.69
N ILE A 378 -8.60 -30.35 -15.71
CA ILE A 378 -7.70 -30.46 -16.86
C ILE A 378 -7.82 -29.21 -17.75
N GLU A 379 -9.05 -28.72 -17.98
CA GLU A 379 -9.28 -27.51 -18.76
C GLU A 379 -8.70 -26.26 -18.07
N ASP A 380 -8.91 -26.12 -16.76
CA ASP A 380 -8.29 -25.05 -15.97
C ASP A 380 -6.76 -25.12 -16.06
N LEU A 381 -6.16 -26.31 -15.96
CA LEU A 381 -4.72 -26.50 -16.07
C LEU A 381 -4.20 -26.14 -17.47
N LYS A 382 -4.92 -26.51 -18.53
CA LYS A 382 -4.59 -26.14 -19.91
C LYS A 382 -4.56 -24.63 -20.07
N GLN A 383 -5.61 -23.94 -19.60
CA GLN A 383 -5.66 -22.48 -19.64
C GLN A 383 -4.52 -21.84 -18.83
N CYS A 384 -4.14 -22.41 -17.69
CA CYS A 384 -3.00 -21.93 -16.92
C CYS A 384 -1.69 -22.05 -17.70
N LEU A 385 -1.44 -23.19 -18.34
CA LEU A 385 -0.20 -23.43 -19.09
C LEU A 385 -0.08 -22.55 -20.34
N GLU A 386 -1.19 -22.33 -21.04
CA GLU A 386 -1.24 -21.39 -22.18
C GLU A 386 -0.87 -19.97 -21.76
N TYR A 387 -1.26 -19.57 -20.54
CA TYR A 387 -1.00 -18.23 -20.02
C TYR A 387 0.41 -18.07 -19.40
N THR A 388 0.94 -19.10 -18.73
CA THR A 388 2.25 -19.06 -18.05
C THR A 388 3.41 -19.50 -18.95
N GLY A 389 3.14 -20.31 -19.97
CA GLY A 389 4.15 -20.94 -20.82
C GLY A 389 4.96 -22.06 -20.14
N GLN A 390 4.56 -22.55 -18.96
CA GLN A 390 5.36 -23.47 -18.14
C GLN A 390 5.16 -24.96 -18.47
N HIS A 391 4.98 -25.32 -19.75
CA HIS A 391 4.76 -26.71 -20.19
C HIS A 391 5.89 -27.68 -19.79
N SER A 392 7.15 -27.23 -19.77
CA SER A 392 8.29 -28.07 -19.35
C SER A 392 8.19 -28.50 -17.90
N LYS A 393 7.77 -27.60 -17.00
CA LYS A 393 7.58 -27.87 -15.57
C LYS A 393 6.54 -28.97 -15.34
N LEU A 394 5.45 -28.95 -16.11
CA LEU A 394 4.45 -30.02 -16.09
C LEU A 394 5.07 -31.35 -16.49
N VAL A 395 5.79 -31.40 -17.61
CA VAL A 395 6.39 -32.65 -18.12
C VAL A 395 7.38 -33.23 -17.12
N ASP A 396 8.31 -32.41 -16.60
CA ASP A 396 9.34 -32.86 -15.65
C ASP A 396 8.74 -33.35 -14.33
N SER A 397 7.75 -32.62 -13.80
CA SER A 397 7.06 -32.99 -12.57
C SER A 397 6.23 -34.26 -12.75
N PHE A 398 5.53 -34.39 -13.89
CA PHE A 398 4.73 -35.56 -14.20
C PHE A 398 5.59 -36.81 -14.38
N ILE A 399 6.69 -36.73 -15.15
CA ILE A 399 7.66 -37.82 -15.30
C ILE A 399 8.21 -38.25 -13.93
N SER A 400 8.55 -37.30 -13.07
CA SER A 400 9.04 -37.58 -11.72
C SER A 400 7.99 -38.29 -10.86
N SER A 401 6.73 -37.85 -10.92
CA SER A 401 5.60 -38.48 -10.22
C SER A 401 5.33 -39.91 -10.72
N LEU A 402 5.35 -40.13 -12.04
CA LEU A 402 5.20 -41.47 -12.64
C LEU A 402 6.34 -42.40 -12.23
N ARG A 403 7.59 -41.92 -12.22
CA ARG A 403 8.76 -42.71 -11.77
C ARG A 403 8.63 -43.15 -10.32
N TYR A 404 8.13 -42.27 -9.46
CA TYR A 404 7.96 -42.58 -8.04
C TYR A 404 6.78 -43.53 -7.75
N ARG A 405 5.67 -43.40 -8.49
CA ARG A 405 4.42 -44.14 -8.20
C ARG A 405 4.27 -45.43 -9.01
N LEU A 406 4.65 -45.45 -10.28
CA LEU A 406 4.41 -46.57 -11.19
C LEU A 406 5.64 -47.42 -11.48
N LEU A 407 6.85 -46.87 -11.29
CA LEU A 407 8.12 -47.57 -11.58
C LEU A 407 8.81 -48.13 -10.32
N THR A 408 8.06 -48.30 -9.23
CA THR A 408 8.52 -49.00 -8.03
C THR A 408 8.17 -50.48 -8.16
N ALA A 409 9.15 -51.37 -7.97
CA ALA A 409 8.98 -52.82 -8.09
C ALA A 409 7.89 -53.32 -7.11
N GLY A 410 6.66 -53.53 -7.60
CA GLY A 410 5.50 -53.90 -6.78
C GLY A 410 4.13 -53.52 -7.35
N ALA A 411 4.04 -52.59 -8.32
CA ALA A 411 2.78 -52.25 -8.98
C ALA A 411 2.32 -53.38 -9.93
N ALA A 412 1.05 -53.78 -9.87
CA ALA A 412 0.50 -54.83 -10.73
C ALA A 412 0.50 -54.37 -12.20
N THR A 413 0.96 -55.22 -13.11
CA THR A 413 1.09 -54.91 -14.54
C THR A 413 -0.22 -54.44 -15.18
N ASN A 414 -1.38 -54.91 -14.67
CA ASN A 414 -2.70 -54.46 -15.12
C ASN A 414 -3.01 -53.01 -14.73
N ASP A 415 -2.61 -52.56 -13.55
CA ASP A 415 -2.83 -51.19 -13.08
C ASP A 415 -1.96 -50.20 -13.86
N ILE A 416 -0.71 -50.60 -14.15
CA ILE A 416 0.20 -49.85 -15.00
C ILE A 416 -0.40 -49.68 -16.40
N LEU A 417 -0.96 -50.74 -17.00
CA LEU A 417 -1.55 -50.70 -18.34
C LEU A 417 -2.84 -49.87 -18.40
N HIS A 418 -3.74 -50.04 -17.41
CA HIS A 418 -5.00 -49.28 -17.35
C HIS A 418 -4.72 -47.77 -17.17
N GLN A 419 -3.67 -47.44 -16.43
CA GLN A 419 -3.21 -46.08 -16.20
C GLN A 419 -2.30 -45.52 -17.31
N TYR A 420 -1.84 -46.33 -18.27
CA TYR A 420 -1.08 -45.87 -19.45
C TYR A 420 -1.99 -45.56 -20.64
N VAL A 421 -3.11 -46.30 -20.78
CA VAL A 421 -4.10 -46.13 -21.86
C VAL A 421 -5.01 -44.91 -21.62
N SER A 422 -5.20 -44.51 -20.36
CA SER A 422 -6.02 -43.34 -20.01
C SER A 422 -5.33 -42.00 -20.34
N PRO A 423 -4.09 -41.68 -19.92
CA PRO A 423 -3.44 -40.40 -20.22
C PRO A 423 -3.20 -40.14 -21.71
N SER A 424 -2.85 -41.18 -22.48
CA SER A 424 -2.47 -41.06 -23.90
C SER A 424 -3.60 -40.58 -24.81
N ARG A 425 -4.87 -40.83 -24.46
CA ARG A 425 -6.04 -40.29 -25.18
C ARG A 425 -6.40 -38.86 -24.82
N HIS A 426 -5.93 -38.35 -23.69
CA HIS A 426 -6.39 -37.07 -23.12
C HIS A 426 -5.33 -35.97 -23.14
N LEU A 427 -4.03 -36.31 -23.14
CA LEU A 427 -2.95 -35.35 -23.41
C LEU A 427 -2.80 -34.99 -24.91
N GLU A 428 -3.39 -35.77 -25.82
CA GLU A 428 -3.36 -35.52 -27.27
C GLU A 428 -4.42 -34.51 -27.77
N ARG A 429 -5.32 -34.03 -26.89
CA ARG A 429 -6.36 -33.01 -27.19
C ARG A 429 -6.15 -31.77 -26.34
#